data_AF-A0A931PMS7-F1
#
_entry.id   AF-A0A931PMS7-F1
#
_cell.length_a   1.000
_cell.length_b   1.000
_cell.length_c   1.000
_cell.angle_alpha   90.00
_cell.angle_beta   90.00
_cell.angle_gamma   90.00
#
_symmetry.space_group_name_H-M   'P 1'
#
loop_
_entity.id
_entity.type
_entity.pdbx_description
1 polymer ?
#
loop_
_entity_poly.entity_id
_entity_poly.type
_entity_poly.pdbx_seq_one_letter_code
_entity_poly.pdbx_strand_id
1 'polypeptide(L)'
;MIAAVSVVRDCGFLFLWFRGAYRCVVRPSYGLTAVLAIGALVVAPASAATLRVTWNDGRLTVAAEGVRRAEVLHEIARLTNVVVEGLEAIPDEPVSVHFRNVSLREGLRRLLADIPAVVIEESLVDGRLQATVARVFGQAPERDLVDGPETAGRLAALRAALGTDDLEAALTAFETLAADNGERAIEELLVAARAGDGRIRLQALEILGNAADADSRTVLGAFVQALDDDDEAVRAHAIDGIAVRGGADGEHILREALRTANVDMKLAVIDSIGQRGGRSPLLEESLADDHPHVRAAAESWLAARSDALH
;
A
#
# COMPACT_ATOMS: atom_id res chain seq x y z
N MET A 1 15.42 1.95 72.98
CA MET A 1 16.34 1.92 71.81
C MET A 1 15.47 1.76 70.57
N ILE A 2 15.43 2.84 69.76
CA ILE A 2 15.22 2.94 68.29
C ILE A 2 13.98 2.24 67.68
N ALA A 3 13.10 2.84 66.88
CA ALA A 3 12.80 4.23 66.52
C ALA A 3 11.44 4.25 65.78
N ALA A 4 10.73 5.37 65.84
CA ALA A 4 9.40 5.58 65.26
C ALA A 4 9.43 5.74 63.72
N VAL A 5 8.35 5.31 63.06
CA VAL A 5 8.04 5.67 61.67
C VAL A 5 6.62 6.24 61.61
N SER A 6 6.54 7.51 61.22
CA SER A 6 5.36 8.14 60.62
C SER A 6 5.69 8.42 59.17
N VAL A 7 4.68 8.34 58.29
CA VAL A 7 4.25 9.40 57.35
C VAL A 7 3.25 8.80 56.33
N VAL A 8 2.00 9.21 56.51
CA VAL A 8 0.95 9.65 55.55
C VAL A 8 1.11 9.29 54.06
N ARG A 9 0.05 8.72 53.47
CA ARG A 9 -0.28 8.85 52.03
C ARG A 9 -1.80 8.80 51.80
N ASP A 10 -2.31 9.88 51.21
CA ASP A 10 -3.72 10.13 50.88
C ASP A 10 -4.22 9.36 49.64
N CYS A 11 -5.42 8.82 49.81
CA CYS A 11 -6.59 8.63 48.92
C CYS A 11 -6.46 9.15 47.46
N GLY A 12 -6.88 8.45 46.39
CA GLY A 12 -7.91 7.41 46.25
C GLY A 12 -9.27 8.04 45.94
N PHE A 13 -9.65 8.19 44.66
CA PHE A 13 -11.02 8.54 44.27
C PHE A 13 -11.59 7.52 43.26
N LEU A 14 -12.62 6.82 43.73
CA LEU A 14 -13.48 5.90 43.01
C LEU A 14 -14.77 6.66 42.65
N PHE A 15 -15.20 6.58 41.39
CA PHE A 15 -16.45 7.15 40.90
C PHE A 15 -17.66 6.30 41.34
N LEU A 16 -18.71 6.94 41.87
CA LEU A 16 -20.04 6.36 42.04
C LEU A 16 -21.12 7.44 41.81
N TRP A 17 -22.12 7.06 41.02
CA TRP A 17 -23.15 7.90 40.42
C TRP A 17 -24.42 7.91 41.29
N PHE A 18 -25.02 9.06 41.62
CA PHE A 18 -26.43 9.14 42.03
C PHE A 18 -27.07 10.52 41.75
N ARG A 19 -28.33 10.46 41.33
CA ARG A 19 -29.26 11.55 40.94
C ARG A 19 -29.63 12.50 42.10
N GLY A 20 -29.99 13.75 41.78
CA GLY A 20 -31.04 14.48 42.49
C GLY A 20 -30.81 15.96 42.78
N ALA A 21 -31.57 16.81 42.06
CA ALA A 21 -31.78 18.26 42.17
C ALA A 21 -31.47 18.98 43.50
N TYR A 22 -30.73 20.10 43.41
CA TYR A 22 -30.82 21.21 44.36
C TYR A 22 -30.88 22.55 43.62
N ARG A 23 -31.94 23.33 43.89
CA ARG A 23 -32.10 24.74 43.49
C ARG A 23 -31.05 25.58 44.23
N CYS A 24 -30.25 26.36 43.51
CA CYS A 24 -29.37 27.37 44.10
C CYS A 24 -30.00 28.77 43.91
N VAL A 25 -30.41 29.38 45.01
CA VAL A 25 -30.83 30.79 45.08
C VAL A 25 -29.57 31.65 45.15
N VAL A 26 -29.24 32.35 44.07
CA VAL A 26 -28.16 33.34 44.04
C VAL A 26 -28.76 34.73 44.20
N ARG A 27 -28.44 35.41 45.30
CA ARG A 27 -28.52 36.87 45.41
C ARG A 27 -27.14 37.46 45.11
N PRO A 28 -26.99 38.38 44.16
CA PRO A 28 -25.79 39.21 44.08
C PRO A 28 -26.09 40.63 44.59
N SER A 29 -25.16 41.19 45.36
CA SER A 29 -25.17 42.59 45.77
C SER A 29 -23.81 43.21 45.49
N TYR A 30 -23.79 44.13 44.51
CA TYR A 30 -22.81 45.17 44.19
C TYR A 30 -21.38 44.68 43.83
N GLY A 31 -20.75 45.01 42.71
CA GLY A 31 -20.92 46.10 41.77
C GLY A 31 -19.50 46.52 41.36
N LEU A 32 -19.02 46.07 40.21
CA LEU A 32 -17.82 46.57 39.53
C LEU A 32 -17.91 46.15 38.06
N THR A 33 -17.81 47.15 37.19
CA THR A 33 -18.05 47.12 35.75
C THR A 33 -17.11 46.15 35.02
N ALA A 34 -17.68 45.06 34.49
CA ALA A 34 -16.99 44.18 33.56
C ALA A 34 -16.97 44.83 32.17
N VAL A 35 -15.79 45.28 31.73
CA VAL A 35 -15.53 45.56 30.31
C VAL A 35 -15.42 44.21 29.62
N LEU A 36 -16.45 43.86 28.85
CA LEU A 36 -16.51 42.69 27.98
C LEU A 36 -15.49 42.88 26.84
N ALA A 37 -14.26 42.47 27.06
CA ALA A 37 -13.33 42.18 25.97
C ALA A 37 -13.79 40.88 25.31
N ILE A 38 -14.61 41.01 24.27
CA ILE A 38 -14.86 39.92 23.32
C ILE A 38 -13.54 39.70 22.60
N GLY A 39 -12.71 38.81 23.16
CA GLY A 39 -11.62 38.21 22.41
C GLY A 39 -12.24 37.51 21.22
N ALA A 40 -12.07 38.08 20.03
CA ALA A 40 -12.36 37.38 18.79
C ALA A 40 -11.42 36.16 18.77
N LEU A 41 -11.95 35.02 19.20
CA LEU A 41 -11.39 33.73 18.85
C LEU A 41 -11.50 33.66 17.33
N VAL A 42 -10.41 34.02 16.64
CA VAL A 42 -10.25 33.68 15.23
C VAL A 42 -10.15 32.16 15.21
N VAL A 43 -11.32 31.53 15.15
CA VAL A 43 -11.44 30.16 14.69
C VAL A 43 -10.96 30.22 13.24
N ALA A 44 -9.71 29.84 13.01
CA ALA A 44 -9.26 29.55 11.66
C ALA A 44 -10.31 28.63 11.03
N PRO A 45 -10.84 28.94 9.83
CA PRO A 45 -11.79 28.05 9.20
C PRO A 45 -11.11 26.68 9.13
N ALA A 46 -11.75 25.67 9.73
CA ALA A 46 -11.38 24.29 9.47
C ALA A 46 -11.31 24.15 7.96
N SER A 47 -10.13 23.80 7.44
CA SER A 47 -9.86 23.72 6.00
C SER A 47 -10.99 22.92 5.37
N ALA A 48 -11.87 23.58 4.61
CA ALA A 48 -13.02 22.92 4.03
C ALA A 48 -12.49 21.98 2.95
N ALA A 49 -12.86 20.70 3.00
CA ALA A 49 -12.48 19.77 1.97
C ALA A 49 -13.03 20.26 0.62
N THR A 50 -12.18 20.41 -0.39
CA THR A 50 -12.61 20.84 -1.73
C THR A 50 -12.30 19.75 -2.74
N LEU A 51 -13.28 19.35 -3.54
CA LEU A 51 -13.12 18.40 -4.64
C LEU A 51 -13.61 19.03 -5.94
N ARG A 52 -12.74 19.06 -6.95
CA ARG A 52 -13.09 19.40 -8.32
C ARG A 52 -12.39 18.45 -9.27
N VAL A 53 -13.16 17.69 -10.03
CA VAL A 53 -12.67 16.81 -11.09
C VAL A 53 -13.30 17.25 -12.40
N THR A 54 -12.48 17.40 -13.45
CA THR A 54 -12.97 17.67 -14.81
C THR A 54 -12.29 16.75 -15.80
N TRP A 55 -13.06 16.26 -16.75
CA TRP A 55 -12.61 15.39 -17.83
C TRP A 55 -13.04 15.98 -19.17
N ASN A 56 -12.06 16.47 -19.94
CA ASN A 56 -12.29 17.10 -21.26
C ASN A 56 -11.25 16.57 -22.25
N ASP A 57 -11.67 16.17 -23.44
CA ASP A 57 -10.77 15.76 -24.54
C ASP A 57 -9.69 14.73 -24.13
N GLY A 58 -10.05 13.75 -23.29
CA GLY A 58 -9.10 12.74 -22.82
C GLY A 58 -8.09 13.27 -21.81
N ARG A 59 -8.36 14.42 -21.19
CA ARG A 59 -7.49 15.08 -20.21
C ARG A 59 -8.20 15.25 -18.88
N LEU A 60 -7.56 14.74 -17.84
CA LEU A 60 -8.01 14.81 -16.46
C LEU A 60 -7.41 16.03 -15.76
N THR A 61 -8.24 16.73 -15.00
CA THR A 61 -7.81 17.75 -14.04
C THR A 61 -8.49 17.47 -12.72
N VAL A 62 -7.71 17.37 -11.65
CA VAL A 62 -8.18 17.13 -10.28
C VAL A 62 -7.58 18.19 -9.38
N ALA A 63 -8.43 18.83 -8.60
CA ALA A 63 -8.06 19.65 -7.46
C ALA A 63 -8.82 19.08 -6.25
N ALA A 64 -8.08 18.43 -5.35
CA ALA A 64 -8.58 17.88 -4.12
C ALA A 64 -7.76 18.43 -2.95
N GLU A 65 -8.41 18.98 -1.93
CA GLU A 65 -7.76 19.40 -0.68
C GLU A 65 -8.47 18.73 0.49
N GLY A 66 -7.77 17.88 1.24
CA GLY A 66 -8.33 17.21 2.42
C GLY A 66 -9.51 16.27 2.12
N VAL A 67 -9.57 15.68 0.92
CA VAL A 67 -10.67 14.79 0.49
C VAL A 67 -10.22 13.33 0.59
N ARG A 68 -11.12 12.42 0.98
CA ARG A 68 -10.80 10.99 1.00
C ARG A 68 -10.39 10.50 -0.38
N ARG A 69 -9.29 9.75 -0.47
CA ARG A 69 -8.77 9.25 -1.75
C ARG A 69 -9.81 8.46 -2.55
N ALA A 70 -10.58 7.60 -1.86
CA ALA A 70 -11.65 6.81 -2.47
C ALA A 70 -12.74 7.70 -3.12
N GLU A 71 -13.07 8.86 -2.53
CA GLU A 71 -14.04 9.80 -3.11
C GLU A 71 -13.50 10.44 -4.39
N VAL A 72 -12.21 10.81 -4.42
CA VAL A 72 -11.57 11.35 -5.63
C VAL A 72 -11.61 10.32 -6.76
N LEU A 73 -11.26 9.07 -6.46
CA LEU A 73 -11.29 7.97 -7.43
C LEU A 73 -12.70 7.65 -7.90
N HIS A 74 -13.69 7.70 -7.01
CA HIS A 74 -15.10 7.51 -7.35
C HIS A 74 -15.60 8.59 -8.32
N GLU A 75 -15.25 9.86 -8.08
CA GLU A 75 -15.63 10.96 -8.96
C GLU A 75 -14.94 10.87 -10.33
N ILE A 76 -13.67 10.43 -10.37
CA ILE A 76 -12.97 10.13 -11.62
C ILE A 76 -13.66 8.99 -12.37
N ALA A 77 -13.96 7.88 -11.69
CA ALA A 77 -14.67 6.74 -12.27
C ALA A 77 -16.05 7.15 -12.81
N ARG A 78 -16.76 8.05 -12.13
CA ARG A 78 -18.06 8.57 -12.56
C ARG A 78 -17.99 9.44 -13.81
N LEU A 79 -16.94 10.24 -13.95
CA LEU A 79 -16.74 11.16 -15.07
C LEU A 79 -16.03 10.52 -16.28
N THR A 80 -15.45 9.34 -16.08
CA THR A 80 -14.71 8.60 -17.09
C THR A 80 -15.31 7.21 -17.26
N ASN A 81 -14.68 6.37 -18.09
CA ASN A 81 -15.04 4.94 -18.20
C ASN A 81 -14.09 4.07 -17.37
N VAL A 82 -13.51 4.63 -16.28
CA VAL A 82 -12.65 3.85 -15.40
C VAL A 82 -13.48 3.00 -14.45
N VAL A 83 -13.16 1.72 -14.34
CA VAL A 83 -13.64 0.86 -13.26
C VAL A 83 -12.53 0.79 -12.22
N VAL A 84 -12.83 1.12 -10.96
CA VAL A 84 -11.87 0.96 -9.86
C VAL A 84 -12.30 -0.23 -9.03
N GLU A 85 -11.46 -1.25 -8.97
CA GLU A 85 -11.65 -2.45 -8.14
C GLU A 85 -10.75 -2.37 -6.90
N GLY A 86 -11.22 -2.89 -5.76
CA GLY A 86 -10.45 -2.87 -4.52
C GLY A 86 -10.48 -1.52 -3.79
N LEU A 87 -11.51 -0.69 -4.00
CA LEU A 87 -11.66 0.59 -3.28
C LEU A 87 -11.74 0.41 -1.76
N GLU A 88 -12.21 -0.75 -1.29
CA GLU A 88 -12.27 -1.16 0.11
C GLU A 88 -10.89 -1.32 0.76
N ALA A 89 -9.84 -1.51 -0.03
CA ALA A 89 -8.47 -1.65 0.43
C ALA A 89 -7.71 -0.32 0.57
N ILE A 90 -8.33 0.79 0.14
CA ILE A 90 -7.68 2.11 0.17
C ILE A 90 -7.75 2.67 1.60
N PRO A 91 -6.62 3.11 2.18
CA PRO A 91 -6.62 3.79 3.47
C PRO A 91 -7.60 4.98 3.49
N ASP A 92 -8.33 5.17 4.59
CA ASP A 92 -9.33 6.25 4.75
C ASP A 92 -8.67 7.63 5.01
N GLU A 93 -7.48 7.85 4.45
CA GLU A 93 -6.68 9.05 4.66
C GLU A 93 -7.06 10.16 3.66
N PRO A 94 -7.16 11.42 4.13
CA PRO A 94 -7.43 12.54 3.27
C PRO A 94 -6.20 12.90 2.43
N VAL A 95 -6.39 13.03 1.11
CA VAL A 95 -5.35 13.45 0.18
C VAL A 95 -5.55 14.87 -0.27
N SER A 96 -4.43 15.56 -0.49
CA SER A 96 -4.40 16.87 -1.13
C SER A 96 -3.56 16.76 -2.40
N VAL A 97 -4.23 16.71 -3.55
CA VAL A 97 -3.59 16.57 -4.85
C VAL A 97 -4.10 17.61 -5.82
N HIS A 98 -3.19 18.10 -6.65
CA HIS A 98 -3.54 19.04 -7.69
C HIS A 98 -2.76 18.73 -8.96
N PHE A 99 -3.48 18.36 -10.00
CA PHE A 99 -2.90 18.16 -11.33
C PHE A 99 -3.86 18.62 -12.41
N ARG A 100 -3.29 19.16 -13.49
CA ARG A 100 -4.04 19.76 -14.59
C ARG A 100 -3.61 19.13 -15.90
N ASN A 101 -4.59 18.85 -16.74
CA ASN A 101 -4.38 18.43 -18.13
C ASN A 101 -3.48 17.19 -18.29
N VAL A 102 -3.63 16.19 -17.39
CA VAL A 102 -2.88 14.93 -17.45
C VAL A 102 -3.70 13.85 -18.15
N SER A 103 -3.07 12.76 -18.61
CA SER A 103 -3.82 11.58 -19.06
C SER A 103 -4.51 10.92 -17.86
N LEU A 104 -5.57 10.17 -18.11
CA LEU A 104 -6.29 9.42 -17.07
C LEU A 104 -5.37 8.49 -16.29
N ARG A 105 -4.56 7.73 -17.03
CA ARG A 105 -3.55 6.83 -16.48
C ARG A 105 -2.54 7.53 -15.59
N GLU A 106 -2.00 8.66 -16.04
CA GLU A 106 -1.05 9.45 -15.24
C GLU A 106 -1.72 10.01 -13.98
N GLY A 107 -2.95 10.50 -14.11
CA GLY A 107 -3.73 10.99 -12.96
C GLY A 107 -3.99 9.89 -11.93
N LEU A 108 -4.38 8.69 -12.37
CA LEU A 108 -4.58 7.53 -11.51
C LEU A 108 -3.26 7.07 -10.88
N ARG A 109 -2.16 7.01 -11.64
CA ARG A 109 -0.83 6.69 -11.12
C ARG A 109 -0.40 7.64 -10.01
N ARG A 110 -0.62 8.95 -10.18
CA ARG A 110 -0.29 9.93 -9.14
C ARG A 110 -1.17 9.81 -7.89
N LEU A 111 -2.45 9.50 -8.08
CA LEU A 111 -3.40 9.31 -6.98
C LEU A 111 -3.13 8.05 -6.17
N LEU A 112 -2.56 7.04 -6.81
CA LEU A 112 -2.29 5.72 -6.26
C LEU A 112 -0.80 5.47 -6.04
N ALA A 113 0.05 6.52 -6.07
CA ALA A 113 1.51 6.34 -6.06
C ALA A 113 2.04 5.65 -4.79
N ASP A 114 1.32 5.76 -3.68
CA ASP A 114 1.63 5.16 -2.38
C ASP A 114 0.87 3.86 -2.12
N ILE A 115 -0.01 3.45 -3.04
CA ILE A 115 -0.85 2.25 -2.92
C ILE A 115 -0.37 1.25 -3.96
N PRO A 116 -0.24 -0.04 -3.61
CA PRO A 116 0.00 -1.05 -4.62
C PRO A 116 -1.23 -1.13 -5.52
N ALA A 117 -1.13 -0.58 -6.74
CA ALA A 117 -2.23 -0.57 -7.68
C ALA A 117 -1.71 -0.65 -9.12
N VAL A 118 -2.50 -1.28 -9.97
CA VAL A 118 -2.21 -1.42 -11.40
C VAL A 118 -3.35 -0.81 -12.20
N VAL A 119 -2.98 0.04 -13.15
CA VAL A 119 -3.94 0.65 -14.09
C VAL A 119 -3.86 -0.13 -15.39
N ILE A 120 -4.89 -0.95 -15.63
CA ILE A 120 -5.07 -1.79 -16.80
C ILE A 120 -5.84 -1.00 -17.86
N GLU A 121 -5.19 -0.73 -19.00
CA GLU A 121 -5.88 -0.23 -20.18
C GLU A 121 -6.23 -1.38 -21.11
N GLU A 122 -7.51 -1.76 -21.14
CA GLU A 122 -8.02 -2.64 -22.18
C GLU A 122 -8.27 -1.78 -23.45
N SER A 123 -7.86 -2.23 -24.64
CA SER A 123 -8.20 -1.57 -25.92
C SER A 123 -8.83 -2.56 -26.91
N LEU A 124 -10.11 -2.39 -27.27
CA LEU A 124 -10.83 -3.34 -28.13
C LEU A 124 -10.77 -2.82 -29.56
N VAL A 125 -10.38 -3.72 -30.45
CA VAL A 125 -10.39 -3.56 -31.89
C VAL A 125 -11.84 -3.41 -32.37
N ASP A 126 -12.34 -2.17 -32.44
CA ASP A 126 -13.43 -1.71 -33.34
C ASP A 126 -13.76 -0.20 -33.16
N GLY A 127 -12.79 0.61 -32.74
CA GLY A 127 -12.96 2.07 -32.65
C GLY A 127 -13.91 2.56 -31.54
N ARG A 128 -14.24 1.70 -30.57
CA ARG A 128 -14.96 2.08 -29.34
C ARG A 128 -14.07 1.84 -28.13
N LEU A 129 -13.79 2.90 -27.38
CA LEU A 129 -12.90 2.89 -26.21
C LEU A 129 -13.33 1.84 -25.18
N GLN A 130 -12.42 0.92 -24.84
CA GLN A 130 -12.56 -0.05 -23.76
C GLN A 130 -12.32 0.63 -22.39
N ALA A 131 -12.86 0.02 -21.34
CA ALA A 131 -12.73 0.51 -19.97
C ALA A 131 -11.27 0.47 -19.49
N THR A 132 -10.86 1.50 -18.76
CA THR A 132 -9.61 1.49 -18.01
C THR A 132 -9.90 0.91 -16.62
N VAL A 133 -9.30 -0.21 -16.24
CA VAL A 133 -9.52 -0.81 -14.91
C VAL A 133 -8.35 -0.45 -14.01
N ALA A 134 -8.58 0.35 -12.96
CA ALA A 134 -7.61 0.52 -11.89
C ALA A 134 -7.87 -0.53 -10.82
N ARG A 135 -6.98 -1.51 -10.70
CA ARG A 135 -7.05 -2.53 -9.66
C ARG A 135 -6.15 -2.14 -8.51
N VAL A 136 -6.76 -1.87 -7.37
CA VAL A 136 -6.06 -1.63 -6.11
C VAL A 136 -5.86 -2.96 -5.41
N PHE A 137 -4.62 -3.22 -5.00
CA PHE A 137 -4.29 -4.37 -4.18
C PHE A 137 -4.43 -4.01 -2.70
N GLY A 138 -4.99 -4.93 -1.93
CA GLY A 138 -5.13 -4.87 -0.48
C GLY A 138 -3.90 -4.32 0.21
N GLN A 139 -4.01 -3.20 0.95
CA GLN A 139 -3.16 -3.03 2.12
C GLN A 139 -3.76 -3.89 3.24
N ALA A 140 -2.91 -4.60 3.98
CA ALA A 140 -3.38 -5.28 5.18
C ALA A 140 -4.01 -4.23 6.09
N PRO A 141 -5.21 -4.49 6.63
CA PRO A 141 -5.92 -3.49 7.42
C PRO A 141 -5.06 -3.19 8.66
N GLU A 142 -4.60 -1.94 8.82
CA GLU A 142 -4.09 -1.49 10.11
C GLU A 142 -5.25 -1.52 11.11
N ARG A 143 -5.41 -2.66 11.77
CA ARG A 143 -6.32 -2.82 12.89
C ARG A 143 -5.54 -2.55 14.16
N ASP A 144 -6.14 -1.80 15.08
CA ASP A 144 -5.71 -1.71 16.47
C ASP A 144 -5.91 -3.07 17.16
N LEU A 145 -5.10 -4.06 16.76
CA LEU A 145 -4.97 -5.34 17.42
C LEU A 145 -4.12 -5.08 18.67
N VAL A 146 -4.77 -5.05 19.82
CA VAL A 146 -4.06 -5.06 21.10
C VAL A 146 -3.46 -6.46 21.26
N ASP A 147 -2.22 -6.61 20.79
CA ASP A 147 -1.47 -7.85 20.85
C ASP A 147 -1.23 -8.26 22.31
N GLY A 148 -1.49 -9.53 22.63
CA GLY A 148 -1.12 -10.10 23.93
C GLY A 148 0.41 -10.14 24.11
N PRO A 149 0.92 -10.26 25.36
CA PRO A 149 2.37 -10.27 25.62
C PRO A 149 3.10 -11.42 24.89
N GLU A 150 2.42 -12.53 24.62
CA GLU A 150 2.99 -13.64 23.85
C GLU A 150 3.15 -13.29 22.36
N THR A 151 2.13 -12.69 21.75
CA THR A 151 2.17 -12.20 20.36
C THR A 151 3.23 -11.12 20.18
N ALA A 152 3.38 -10.21 21.15
CA ALA A 152 4.45 -9.21 21.16
C ALA A 152 5.86 -9.87 21.18
N GLY A 153 6.03 -10.94 21.95
CA GLY A 153 7.27 -11.73 21.97
C GLY A 153 7.55 -12.41 20.62
N ARG A 154 6.52 -12.98 19.98
CA ARG A 154 6.63 -13.61 18.65
C ARG A 154 6.93 -12.59 17.54
N LEU A 155 6.31 -11.41 17.58
CA LEU A 155 6.63 -10.28 16.70
C LEU A 155 8.09 -9.84 16.84
N ALA A 156 8.58 -9.71 18.07
CA ALA A 156 9.97 -9.36 18.33
C ALA A 156 10.93 -10.44 17.78
N ALA A 157 10.57 -11.73 17.92
CA ALA A 157 11.35 -12.83 17.35
C ALA A 157 11.40 -12.78 15.82
N LEU A 158 10.27 -12.55 15.15
CA LEU A 158 10.22 -12.41 13.69
C LEU A 158 11.09 -11.24 13.21
N ARG A 159 10.93 -10.05 13.82
CA ARG A 159 11.74 -8.86 13.49
C ARG A 159 13.23 -9.10 13.68
N ALA A 160 13.60 -9.76 14.78
CA ALA A 160 15.00 -10.09 15.06
C ALA A 160 15.55 -11.06 14.00
N ALA A 161 14.79 -12.09 13.64
CA ALA A 161 15.19 -13.09 12.65
C ALA A 161 15.32 -12.50 11.24
N LEU A 162 14.38 -11.65 10.81
CA LEU A 162 14.49 -10.86 9.57
C LEU A 162 15.74 -9.95 9.57
N GLY A 163 16.23 -9.55 10.74
CA GLY A 163 17.48 -8.82 10.90
C GLY A 163 18.75 -9.66 10.64
N THR A 164 18.63 -10.96 10.38
CA THR A 164 19.75 -11.88 10.20
C THR A 164 19.78 -12.49 8.80
N ASP A 165 20.95 -12.95 8.36
CA ASP A 165 21.11 -13.67 7.07
C ASP A 165 20.46 -15.07 7.07
N ASP A 166 19.80 -15.47 8.15
CA ASP A 166 19.17 -16.78 8.33
C ASP A 166 17.68 -16.74 7.93
N LEU A 167 17.41 -17.04 6.66
CA LEU A 167 16.04 -17.12 6.14
C LEU A 167 15.22 -18.23 6.83
N GLU A 168 15.85 -19.34 7.22
CA GLU A 168 15.17 -20.45 7.89
C GLU A 168 14.69 -20.03 9.29
N ALA A 169 15.52 -19.26 10.01
CA ALA A 169 15.12 -18.66 11.28
C ALA A 169 13.97 -17.66 11.10
N ALA A 170 14.00 -16.83 10.05
CA ALA A 170 12.91 -15.90 9.75
C ALA A 170 11.61 -16.61 9.39
N LEU A 171 11.67 -17.66 8.57
CA LEU A 171 10.53 -18.54 8.24
C LEU A 171 9.96 -19.19 9.49
N THR A 172 10.80 -19.77 10.34
CA THR A 172 10.37 -20.42 11.60
C THR A 172 9.68 -19.41 12.53
N ALA A 173 10.23 -18.21 12.66
CA ALA A 173 9.63 -17.16 13.47
C ALA A 173 8.28 -16.69 12.89
N PHE A 174 8.18 -16.59 11.56
CA PHE A 174 6.94 -16.29 10.87
C PHE A 174 5.89 -17.38 11.10
N GLU A 175 6.22 -18.66 10.88
CA GLU A 175 5.29 -19.78 11.08
C GLU A 175 4.80 -19.85 12.53
N THR A 176 5.69 -19.58 13.50
CA THR A 176 5.34 -19.52 14.92
C THR A 176 4.34 -18.40 15.21
N LEU A 177 4.54 -17.21 14.62
CA LEU A 177 3.60 -16.10 14.74
C LEU A 177 2.29 -16.39 13.99
N ALA A 178 2.36 -16.99 12.81
CA ALA A 178 1.21 -17.29 11.97
C ALA A 178 0.29 -18.37 12.57
N ALA A 179 0.87 -19.35 13.28
CA ALA A 179 0.11 -20.34 14.02
C ALA A 179 -0.71 -19.74 15.19
N ASP A 180 -0.25 -18.62 15.75
CA ASP A 180 -0.95 -17.86 16.79
C ASP A 180 -1.96 -16.87 16.16
N ASN A 181 -1.49 -16.09 15.18
CA ASN A 181 -2.24 -15.06 14.48
C ASN A 181 -1.68 -14.83 13.06
N GLY A 182 -2.23 -15.55 12.08
CA GLY A 182 -1.84 -15.46 10.67
C GLY A 182 -1.99 -14.07 10.06
N GLU A 183 -3.09 -13.37 10.35
CA GLU A 183 -3.33 -12.00 9.86
C GLU A 183 -2.20 -11.07 10.34
N ARG A 184 -1.86 -11.14 11.63
CA ARG A 184 -0.79 -10.33 12.22
C ARG A 184 0.60 -10.68 11.69
N ALA A 185 0.85 -11.96 11.41
CA ALA A 185 2.12 -12.40 10.82
C ALA A 185 2.32 -11.83 9.41
N ILE A 186 1.26 -11.83 8.59
CA ILE A 186 1.29 -11.26 7.24
C ILE A 186 1.44 -9.74 7.30
N GLU A 187 0.72 -9.06 8.19
CA GLU A 187 0.89 -7.61 8.41
C GLU A 187 2.34 -7.24 8.71
N GLU A 188 2.99 -7.97 9.61
CA GLU A 188 4.38 -7.71 9.99
C GLU A 188 5.34 -7.90 8.81
N LEU A 189 5.15 -8.95 8.01
CA LEU A 189 5.96 -9.14 6.80
C LEU A 189 5.71 -8.03 5.77
N LEU A 190 4.49 -7.55 5.62
CA LEU A 190 4.19 -6.45 4.70
C LEU A 190 4.89 -5.16 5.13
N VAL A 191 4.96 -4.89 6.44
CA VAL A 191 5.74 -3.77 6.97
C VAL A 191 7.23 -3.96 6.66
N ALA A 192 7.78 -5.16 6.92
CA ALA A 192 9.17 -5.47 6.65
C ALA A 192 9.52 -5.43 5.15
N ALA A 193 8.59 -5.77 4.26
CA ALA A 193 8.77 -5.70 2.81
C ALA A 193 8.94 -4.26 2.27
N ARG A 194 8.61 -3.24 3.08
CA ARG A 194 8.71 -1.81 2.70
C ARG A 194 9.75 -1.03 3.49
N ALA A 195 10.27 -1.60 4.58
CA ALA A 195 11.08 -0.88 5.56
C ALA A 195 12.34 -1.66 5.94
N GLY A 196 13.38 -0.94 6.35
CA GLY A 196 14.68 -1.53 6.64
C GLY A 196 15.61 -1.57 5.41
N ASP A 197 16.71 -2.30 5.53
CA ASP A 197 17.65 -2.50 4.42
C ASP A 197 17.07 -3.47 3.36
N GLY A 198 17.69 -3.48 2.16
CA GLY A 198 17.21 -4.30 1.04
C GLY A 198 17.14 -5.80 1.36
N ARG A 199 17.98 -6.29 2.28
CA ARG A 199 17.98 -7.70 2.71
C ARG A 199 16.72 -8.04 3.52
N ILE A 200 16.33 -7.18 4.47
CA ILE A 200 15.08 -7.36 5.23
C ILE A 200 13.88 -7.37 4.27
N ARG A 201 13.84 -6.42 3.33
CA ARG A 201 12.75 -6.31 2.36
C ARG A 201 12.66 -7.55 1.47
N LEU A 202 13.81 -8.02 0.96
CA LEU A 202 13.91 -9.25 0.17
C LEU A 202 13.41 -10.47 0.95
N GLN A 203 13.93 -10.71 2.15
CA GLN A 203 13.50 -11.85 2.97
C GLN A 203 12.00 -11.79 3.28
N ALA A 204 11.47 -10.60 3.58
CA ALA A 204 10.04 -10.46 3.85
C ALA A 204 9.19 -10.80 2.62
N LEU A 205 9.60 -10.37 1.42
CA LEU A 205 8.94 -10.73 0.16
C LEU A 205 9.08 -12.22 -0.17
N GLU A 206 10.23 -12.84 0.11
CA GLU A 206 10.45 -14.29 -0.06
C GLU A 206 9.47 -15.09 0.81
N ILE A 207 9.30 -14.69 2.07
CA ILE A 207 8.38 -15.36 2.99
C ILE A 207 6.92 -15.13 2.56
N LEU A 208 6.53 -13.88 2.25
CA LEU A 208 5.18 -13.56 1.71
C LEU A 208 4.87 -14.36 0.43
N GLY A 209 5.87 -14.46 -0.45
CA GLY A 209 5.82 -15.20 -1.71
C GLY A 209 5.59 -16.70 -1.55
N ASN A 210 5.84 -17.24 -0.36
CA ASN A 210 5.62 -18.66 -0.04
C ASN A 210 4.53 -18.90 1.01
N ALA A 211 3.98 -17.84 1.61
CA ALA A 211 2.91 -17.96 2.61
C ALA A 211 1.60 -18.46 1.97
N ALA A 212 1.14 -19.63 2.43
CA ALA A 212 -0.04 -20.31 1.90
C ALA A 212 -1.36 -19.60 2.24
N ASP A 213 -1.45 -19.03 3.44
CA ASP A 213 -2.67 -18.39 3.95
C ASP A 213 -2.76 -16.89 3.59
N ALA A 214 -1.77 -16.36 2.87
CA ALA A 214 -1.76 -14.97 2.45
C ALA A 214 -2.71 -14.76 1.27
N ASP A 215 -3.58 -13.74 1.38
CA ASP A 215 -4.43 -13.34 0.26
C ASP A 215 -3.57 -13.01 -0.98
N SER A 216 -3.93 -13.59 -2.11
CA SER A 216 -3.13 -13.48 -3.35
C SER A 216 -3.04 -12.05 -3.86
N ARG A 217 -4.06 -11.20 -3.62
CA ARG A 217 -4.00 -9.78 -4.01
C ARG A 217 -3.05 -9.02 -3.11
N THR A 218 -3.07 -9.28 -1.81
CA THR A 218 -2.14 -8.67 -0.85
C THR A 218 -0.68 -8.98 -1.21
N VAL A 219 -0.37 -10.25 -1.49
CA VAL A 219 0.99 -10.65 -1.89
C VAL A 219 1.39 -10.03 -3.23
N LEU A 220 0.49 -10.06 -4.23
CA LEU A 220 0.76 -9.43 -5.52
C LEU A 220 0.96 -7.92 -5.39
N GLY A 221 0.21 -7.26 -4.50
CA GLY A 221 0.39 -5.85 -4.17
C GLY A 221 1.77 -5.55 -3.59
N ALA A 222 2.24 -6.37 -2.65
CA ALA A 222 3.59 -6.22 -2.10
C ALA A 222 4.67 -6.32 -3.18
N PHE A 223 4.55 -7.26 -4.12
CA PHE A 223 5.47 -7.33 -5.26
C PHE A 223 5.36 -6.14 -6.20
N VAL A 224 4.14 -5.66 -6.50
CA VAL A 224 3.97 -4.47 -7.34
C VAL A 224 4.67 -3.25 -6.74
N GLN A 225 4.58 -3.05 -5.42
CA GLN A 225 5.33 -2.01 -4.73
C GLN A 225 6.84 -2.19 -4.85
N ALA A 226 7.32 -3.43 -4.72
CA ALA A 226 8.74 -3.76 -4.80
C ALA A 226 9.35 -3.64 -6.21
N LEU A 227 8.55 -3.42 -7.26
CA LEU A 227 9.07 -3.07 -8.59
C LEU A 227 9.79 -1.72 -8.61
N ASP A 228 9.39 -0.78 -7.75
CA ASP A 228 9.99 0.55 -7.64
C ASP A 228 11.07 0.64 -6.54
N ASP A 229 11.49 -0.51 -5.99
CA ASP A 229 12.49 -0.59 -4.94
C ASP A 229 13.89 -0.11 -5.41
N ASP A 230 14.68 0.47 -4.52
CA ASP A 230 16.03 0.96 -4.86
C ASP A 230 17.04 -0.19 -5.01
N ASP A 231 16.82 -1.31 -4.34
CA ASP A 231 17.64 -2.52 -4.42
C ASP A 231 17.26 -3.39 -5.63
N GLU A 232 18.24 -3.72 -6.46
CA GLU A 232 18.05 -4.54 -7.66
C GLU A 232 17.59 -5.97 -7.34
N ALA A 233 18.08 -6.57 -6.26
CA ALA A 233 17.69 -7.91 -5.86
C ALA A 233 16.22 -7.96 -5.42
N VAL A 234 15.75 -6.91 -4.74
CA VAL A 234 14.34 -6.77 -4.35
C VAL A 234 13.45 -6.63 -5.58
N ARG A 235 13.83 -5.78 -6.55
CA ARG A 235 13.09 -5.64 -7.81
C ARG A 235 13.04 -6.94 -8.61
N ALA A 236 14.16 -7.65 -8.73
CA ALA A 236 14.23 -8.92 -9.44
C ALA A 236 13.33 -9.97 -8.79
N HIS A 237 13.36 -10.08 -7.46
CA HIS A 237 12.49 -10.98 -6.72
C HIS A 237 11.00 -10.63 -6.89
N ALA A 238 10.68 -9.34 -6.93
CA ALA A 238 9.32 -8.89 -7.19
C ALA A 238 8.81 -9.30 -8.58
N ILE A 239 9.65 -9.14 -9.62
CA ILE A 239 9.35 -9.61 -10.98
C ILE A 239 9.07 -11.11 -10.98
N ASP A 240 9.93 -11.91 -10.35
CA ASP A 240 9.74 -13.36 -10.25
C ASP A 240 8.45 -13.72 -9.52
N GLY A 241 8.18 -13.06 -8.40
CA GLY A 241 6.94 -13.22 -7.64
C GLY A 241 5.69 -12.93 -8.47
N ILE A 242 5.71 -11.85 -9.26
CA ILE A 242 4.64 -11.48 -10.18
C ILE A 242 4.48 -12.51 -11.29
N ALA A 243 5.57 -12.97 -11.90
CA ALA A 243 5.56 -13.97 -12.98
C ALA A 243 5.06 -15.34 -12.50
N VAL A 244 5.32 -15.68 -11.23
CA VAL A 244 4.90 -16.95 -10.60
C VAL A 244 3.43 -16.88 -10.18
N ARG A 245 3.04 -15.83 -9.47
CA ARG A 245 1.76 -15.78 -8.73
C ARG A 245 0.67 -14.94 -9.38
N GLY A 246 1.03 -14.03 -10.29
CA GLY A 246 0.09 -13.02 -10.77
C GLY A 246 -0.91 -13.49 -11.82
N GLY A 247 -0.72 -14.65 -12.45
CA GLY A 247 -1.61 -15.13 -13.53
C GLY A 247 -1.79 -14.07 -14.63
N ALA A 248 -3.03 -13.81 -15.03
CA ALA A 248 -3.34 -12.78 -16.03
C ALA A 248 -2.98 -11.35 -15.57
N ASP A 249 -3.17 -11.05 -14.28
CA ASP A 249 -2.80 -9.75 -13.70
C ASP A 249 -1.29 -9.57 -13.72
N GLY A 250 -0.55 -10.63 -13.39
CA GLY A 250 0.90 -10.67 -13.46
C GLY A 250 1.42 -10.42 -14.86
N GLU A 251 0.85 -11.08 -15.88
CA GLU A 251 1.24 -10.82 -17.27
C GLU A 251 1.00 -9.36 -17.68
N HIS A 252 -0.12 -8.77 -17.26
CA HIS A 252 -0.37 -7.35 -17.53
C HIS A 252 0.64 -6.44 -16.81
N ILE A 253 0.93 -6.70 -15.54
CA ILE A 253 1.93 -5.96 -14.76
C ILE A 253 3.30 -6.01 -15.44
N LEU A 254 3.75 -7.20 -15.83
CA LEU A 254 5.03 -7.39 -16.50
C LEU A 254 5.07 -6.72 -17.88
N ARG A 255 3.95 -6.73 -18.62
CA ARG A 255 3.83 -5.96 -19.87
C ARG A 255 4.02 -4.46 -19.64
N GLU A 256 3.48 -3.93 -18.55
CA GLU A 256 3.69 -2.52 -18.19
C GLU A 256 5.13 -2.22 -17.75
N ALA A 257 5.78 -3.14 -17.03
CA ALA A 257 7.19 -3.04 -16.68
C ALA A 257 8.09 -3.00 -17.94
N LEU A 258 7.74 -3.75 -18.99
CA LEU A 258 8.42 -3.72 -20.30
C LEU A 258 8.27 -2.39 -21.05
N ARG A 259 7.26 -1.57 -20.71
CA ARG A 259 7.04 -0.25 -21.32
C ARG A 259 7.77 0.89 -20.60
N THR A 260 8.47 0.60 -19.51
CA THR A 260 9.23 1.60 -18.75
C THR A 260 10.45 2.08 -19.55
N ALA A 261 11.06 3.19 -19.14
CA ALA A 261 12.34 3.62 -19.71
C ALA A 261 13.55 2.90 -19.11
N ASN A 262 13.36 2.16 -18.01
CA ASN A 262 14.43 1.48 -17.28
C ASN A 262 14.79 0.17 -18.00
N VAL A 263 15.94 0.16 -18.68
CA VAL A 263 16.40 -1.00 -19.45
C VAL A 263 16.67 -2.21 -18.56
N ASP A 264 17.22 -2.00 -17.36
CA ASP A 264 17.55 -3.09 -16.42
C ASP A 264 16.27 -3.78 -15.95
N MET A 265 15.21 -3.01 -15.68
CA MET A 265 13.87 -3.54 -15.39
C MET A 265 13.34 -4.39 -16.55
N LYS A 266 13.46 -3.92 -17.80
CA LYS A 266 13.01 -4.69 -18.97
C LYS A 266 13.75 -6.01 -19.11
N LEU A 267 15.07 -5.98 -18.95
CA LEU A 267 15.92 -7.17 -19.04
C LEU A 267 15.58 -8.18 -17.94
N ALA A 268 15.40 -7.72 -16.70
CA ALA A 268 14.99 -8.57 -15.59
C ALA A 268 13.63 -9.24 -15.84
N VAL A 269 12.66 -8.54 -16.43
CA VAL A 269 11.37 -9.13 -16.84
C VAL A 269 11.55 -10.20 -17.91
N ILE A 270 12.35 -9.92 -18.95
CA ILE A 270 12.64 -10.89 -20.02
C ILE A 270 13.33 -12.13 -19.47
N ASP A 271 14.32 -11.95 -18.60
CA ASP A 271 15.07 -13.06 -18.02
C ASP A 271 14.20 -13.91 -17.10
N SER A 272 13.38 -13.28 -16.24
CA SER A 272 12.43 -14.00 -15.38
C SER A 272 11.46 -14.85 -16.20
N ILE A 273 10.85 -14.25 -17.24
CA ILE A 273 9.90 -14.95 -18.10
C ILE A 273 10.59 -16.07 -18.89
N GLY A 274 11.77 -15.79 -19.44
CA GLY A 274 12.56 -16.74 -20.24
C GLY A 274 12.97 -17.97 -19.44
N GLN A 275 13.48 -17.78 -18.22
CA GLN A 275 13.88 -18.86 -17.31
C GLN A 275 12.73 -19.83 -16.99
N ARG A 276 11.49 -19.34 -16.98
CA ARG A 276 10.31 -20.16 -16.69
C ARG A 276 9.95 -21.11 -17.83
N GLY A 277 10.51 -20.92 -19.03
CA GLY A 277 10.32 -21.80 -20.20
C GLY A 277 8.88 -21.82 -20.77
N GLY A 278 7.97 -21.04 -20.19
CA GLY A 278 6.58 -20.94 -20.64
C GLY A 278 6.44 -20.16 -21.95
N ARG A 279 5.31 -20.35 -22.64
CA ARG A 279 4.93 -19.47 -23.76
C ARG A 279 4.37 -18.18 -23.18
N SER A 280 5.20 -17.14 -23.07
CA SER A 280 4.73 -15.80 -22.72
C SER A 280 4.79 -14.92 -23.97
N PRO A 281 3.68 -14.30 -24.40
CA PRO A 281 3.65 -13.39 -25.54
C PRO A 281 4.57 -12.18 -25.36
N LEU A 282 4.96 -11.89 -24.12
CA LEU A 282 5.83 -10.78 -23.77
C LEU A 282 7.26 -10.93 -24.35
N LEU A 283 7.74 -12.16 -24.54
CA LEU A 283 9.03 -12.38 -25.22
C LEU A 283 8.94 -12.00 -26.70
N GLU A 284 7.87 -12.41 -27.40
CA GLU A 284 7.67 -12.02 -28.79
C GLU A 284 7.40 -10.51 -28.93
N GLU A 285 6.63 -9.90 -28.02
CA GLU A 285 6.40 -8.45 -27.98
C GLU A 285 7.74 -7.68 -27.81
N SER A 286 8.67 -8.21 -27.00
CA SER A 286 9.97 -7.57 -26.71
C SER A 286 10.94 -7.54 -27.89
N LEU A 287 10.70 -8.32 -28.95
CA LEU A 287 11.47 -8.25 -30.20
C LEU A 287 11.31 -6.89 -30.92
N ALA A 288 10.22 -6.17 -30.63
CA ALA A 288 9.95 -4.84 -31.17
C ALA A 288 10.46 -3.70 -30.27
N ASP A 289 11.17 -3.99 -29.18
CA ASP A 289 11.65 -2.95 -28.27
C ASP A 289 12.71 -2.05 -28.93
N ASP A 290 12.69 -0.76 -28.62
CA ASP A 290 13.65 0.21 -29.16
C ASP A 290 15.09 -0.10 -28.73
N HIS A 291 15.29 -0.70 -27.55
CA HIS A 291 16.62 -0.96 -26.99
C HIS A 291 17.22 -2.28 -27.51
N PRO A 292 18.42 -2.27 -28.11
CA PRO A 292 19.01 -3.44 -28.76
C PRO A 292 19.27 -4.61 -27.81
N HIS A 293 19.65 -4.33 -26.55
CA HIS A 293 19.89 -5.39 -25.57
C HIS A 293 18.61 -6.12 -25.17
N VAL A 294 17.48 -5.42 -25.15
CA VAL A 294 16.17 -5.99 -24.82
C VAL A 294 15.73 -6.96 -25.93
N ARG A 295 15.88 -6.54 -27.19
CA ARG A 295 15.63 -7.41 -28.35
C ARG A 295 16.52 -8.65 -28.35
N ALA A 296 17.83 -8.46 -28.14
CA ALA A 296 18.78 -9.57 -28.12
C ALA A 296 18.51 -10.58 -27.00
N ALA A 297 18.10 -10.12 -25.82
CA ALA A 297 17.71 -11.00 -24.72
C ALA A 297 16.46 -11.82 -25.07
N ALA A 298 15.43 -11.18 -25.64
CA ALA A 298 14.22 -11.86 -26.11
C ALA A 298 14.53 -12.91 -27.20
N GLU A 299 15.36 -12.56 -28.18
CA GLU A 299 15.82 -13.50 -29.22
C GLU A 299 16.53 -14.71 -28.62
N SER A 300 17.44 -14.48 -27.67
CA SER A 300 18.19 -15.54 -26.99
C SER A 300 17.26 -16.53 -26.28
N TRP A 301 16.28 -16.03 -25.52
CA TRP A 301 15.31 -16.88 -24.83
C TRP A 301 14.39 -17.65 -25.79
N LEU A 302 13.96 -17.02 -26.88
CA LEU A 302 13.15 -17.67 -27.90
C LEU A 302 13.93 -18.77 -28.64
N ALA A 303 15.21 -18.55 -28.93
CA ALA A 303 16.09 -19.56 -29.54
C ALA A 303 16.39 -20.72 -28.59
N ALA A 304 16.71 -20.44 -27.33
CA ALA A 304 16.91 -21.48 -26.31
C ALA A 304 15.66 -22.37 -26.16
N ARG A 305 14.46 -21.79 -26.31
CA ARG A 305 13.21 -22.54 -26.29
C ARG A 305 13.02 -23.42 -27.53
N SER A 306 13.42 -22.97 -28.72
CA SER A 306 13.33 -23.82 -29.92
C SER A 306 14.24 -25.04 -29.81
N ASP A 307 15.42 -24.87 -29.22
CA ASP A 307 16.38 -25.96 -29.04
C ASP A 307 15.90 -26.98 -27.99
N ALA A 308 15.19 -26.53 -26.94
CA ALA A 308 14.62 -27.41 -25.91
C ALA A 308 13.41 -28.26 -26.38
N LEU A 309 12.80 -27.91 -27.51
CA LEU A 309 11.62 -28.60 -28.07
C LEU A 309 11.98 -29.66 -29.14
N HIS A 310 13.25 -29.77 -29.52
CA HIS A 310 13.77 -30.74 -30.49
C HIS A 310 14.63 -31.80 -29.81
#